data_AF-A0AAW2KSL0-F1
#
_entry.id   AF-A0AAW2KSL0-F1
#
_cell.length_a   1.000
_cell.length_b   1.000
_cell.length_c   1.000
_cell.angle_alpha   90.00
_cell.angle_beta   90.00
_cell.angle_gamma   90.00
#
_symmetry.space_group_name_H-M   'P 1'
#
loop_
_entity.id
_entity.type
_entity.pdbx_description
1 polymer ?
#
loop_
_entity_poly.entity_id
_entity_poly.type
_entity_poly.pdbx_seq_one_letter_code
_entity_poly.pdbx_strand_id
1 'polypeptide(L)'
;MNGSSPRKSHWTVVDEVAKTESDAKIRLGLGDQTEIIVVNPNKRTKVGNDIGYRLIPGPLAGPLLWEQDYEQIRGAFSNYDVWVTPYNKSEKWAAGAYIDRARGDDTIAKWTLRNRKIENKDIVVWYTLGFHHAPQQEDFPIMPTLSGSFELRPSNFFDRNPVLKVKTLESVKWANCSA
;
A
#
# COMPACT_ATOMS: atom_id res chain seq x y z
N MET A 1 15.76 27.36 -19.63
CA MET A 1 16.22 26.05 -20.14
C MET A 1 17.59 26.24 -20.77
N ASN A 2 18.66 25.85 -20.09
CA ASN A 2 20.01 25.89 -20.67
C ASN A 2 20.12 24.75 -21.70
N GLY A 3 20.36 25.08 -22.97
CA GLY A 3 20.39 24.19 -24.14
C GLY A 3 21.50 23.13 -24.14
N SER A 4 21.63 22.39 -23.05
CA SER A 4 22.65 21.36 -22.82
C SER A 4 22.31 20.00 -23.45
N SER A 5 21.06 19.78 -23.88
CA SER A 5 20.62 18.51 -24.45
C SER A 5 19.68 18.73 -25.64
N PRO A 6 19.85 17.96 -26.74
CA PRO A 6 18.89 17.94 -27.84
C PRO A 6 17.57 17.23 -27.46
N ARG A 7 17.51 16.52 -26.31
CA ARG A 7 16.28 15.91 -25.82
C ARG A 7 15.35 16.95 -25.19
N LYS A 8 14.07 16.89 -25.55
CA LYS A 8 13.03 17.80 -25.06
C LYS A 8 12.59 17.48 -23.62
N SER A 9 12.69 16.24 -23.19
CA SER A 9 12.29 15.82 -21.84
C SER A 9 13.01 14.54 -21.38
N HIS A 10 12.96 14.34 -20.07
CA HIS A 10 13.24 13.11 -19.34
C HIS A 10 12.40 13.14 -18.06
N TRP A 11 12.24 12.00 -17.40
CA TRP A 11 11.68 11.94 -16.06
C TRP A 11 12.81 11.69 -15.05
N THR A 12 12.58 12.07 -13.80
CA THR A 12 13.46 11.78 -12.68
C THR A 12 12.61 11.41 -11.47
N VAL A 13 13.22 10.74 -10.50
CA VAL A 13 12.61 10.50 -9.19
C VAL A 13 12.92 11.68 -8.27
N VAL A 14 11.96 12.05 -7.45
CA VAL A 14 12.12 13.00 -6.35
C VAL A 14 11.75 12.25 -5.07
N ASP A 15 12.69 12.13 -4.15
CA ASP A 15 12.49 11.42 -2.89
C ASP A 15 11.97 12.39 -1.83
N GLU A 16 10.81 12.07 -1.25
CA GLU A 16 10.20 12.83 -0.16
C GLU A 16 9.95 11.92 1.04
N VAL A 17 10.34 12.40 2.23
CA VAL A 17 10.11 11.69 3.49
C VAL A 17 8.89 12.29 4.18
N ALA A 18 7.84 11.49 4.36
CA ALA A 18 6.68 11.87 5.16
C ALA A 18 7.09 12.00 6.63
N LYS A 19 6.94 13.20 7.21
CA LYS A 19 7.41 13.49 8.57
C LYS A 19 6.32 13.28 9.62
N THR A 20 5.08 13.51 9.22
CA THR A 20 3.89 13.44 10.07
C THR A 20 2.79 12.59 9.44
N GLU A 21 1.79 12.20 10.23
CA GLU A 21 0.64 11.44 9.74
C GLU A 21 -0.10 12.13 8.59
N SER A 22 -0.12 13.47 8.54
CA SER A 22 -0.79 14.20 7.46
C SER A 22 -0.04 14.12 6.14
N ASP A 23 1.29 14.09 6.18
CA ASP A 23 2.14 13.92 5.00
C ASP A 23 1.98 12.51 4.39
N ALA A 24 1.53 11.55 5.20
CA ALA A 24 1.39 10.15 4.84
C ALA A 24 -0.06 9.70 4.59
N LYS A 25 -0.95 10.63 4.21
CA LYS A 25 -2.29 10.35 3.70
C LYS A 25 -2.28 10.42 2.18
N ILE A 26 -2.23 9.27 1.52
CA ILE A 26 -1.89 9.20 0.09
C ILE A 26 -3.06 8.64 -0.70
N ARG A 27 -3.42 9.35 -1.78
CA ARG A 27 -4.30 8.84 -2.83
C ARG A 27 -3.47 8.44 -4.03
N LEU A 28 -3.48 7.16 -4.36
CA LEU A 28 -2.73 6.60 -5.47
C LEU A 28 -3.48 6.87 -6.79
N GLY A 29 -2.75 6.99 -7.89
CA GLY A 29 -3.33 7.20 -9.23
C GLY A 29 -3.84 8.62 -9.50
N LEU A 30 -3.76 9.53 -8.54
CA LEU A 30 -4.04 10.96 -8.73
C LEU A 30 -2.72 11.75 -8.78
N GLY A 31 -2.47 12.44 -9.89
CA GLY A 31 -1.29 13.29 -10.06
C GLY A 31 -0.05 12.53 -10.53
N ASP A 32 1.09 12.79 -9.90
CA ASP A 32 2.37 12.20 -10.27
C ASP A 32 2.44 10.71 -9.91
N GLN A 33 3.14 9.95 -10.75
CA GLN A 33 3.37 8.53 -10.49
C GLN A 33 4.25 8.37 -9.25
N THR A 34 3.67 7.78 -8.20
CA THR A 34 4.27 7.74 -6.86
C THR A 34 4.56 6.29 -6.46
N GLU A 35 5.80 6.00 -6.05
CA GLU A 35 6.16 4.74 -5.39
C GLU A 35 6.16 4.93 -3.87
N ILE A 36 5.51 4.03 -3.12
CA ILE A 36 5.52 4.05 -1.66
C ILE A 36 6.54 3.04 -1.16
N ILE A 37 7.57 3.53 -0.48
CA ILE A 37 8.65 2.71 0.07
C ILE A 37 8.76 2.94 1.57
N VAL A 38 8.68 1.86 2.35
CA VAL A 38 8.97 1.87 3.78
C VAL A 38 10.43 1.47 3.96
N VAL A 39 11.24 2.38 4.48
CA VAL A 39 12.69 2.19 4.65
C VAL A 39 13.10 2.23 6.11
N ASN A 40 14.21 1.57 6.43
CA ASN A 40 14.94 1.78 7.67
C ASN A 40 16.11 2.74 7.41
N PRO A 41 16.03 4.03 7.80
CA PRO A 41 17.08 5.00 7.51
C PRO A 41 18.38 4.75 8.29
N ASN A 42 18.36 3.86 9.29
CA ASN A 42 19.52 3.51 10.11
C ASN A 42 20.30 2.30 9.56
N LYS A 43 19.82 1.67 8.48
CA LYS A 43 20.47 0.51 7.87
C LYS A 43 20.60 0.70 6.36
N ARG A 44 21.82 0.57 5.87
CA ARG A 44 22.17 0.74 4.47
C ARG A 44 22.83 -0.49 3.89
N THR A 45 22.61 -0.71 2.61
CA THR A 45 23.38 -1.65 1.79
C THR A 45 24.83 -1.18 1.65
N LYS A 46 25.71 -2.07 1.15
CA LYS A 46 27.12 -1.73 0.92
C LYS A 46 27.36 -0.54 -0.01
N VAL A 47 26.42 -0.28 -0.92
CA VAL A 47 26.49 0.83 -1.88
C VAL A 47 25.84 2.12 -1.34
N GLY A 48 25.26 2.09 -0.14
CA GLY A 48 24.76 3.28 0.55
C GLY A 48 23.25 3.52 0.46
N ASN A 49 22.48 2.64 -0.18
CA ASN A 49 21.01 2.75 -0.25
C ASN A 49 20.37 2.29 1.07
N ASP A 50 19.36 3.01 1.56
CA ASP A 50 18.55 2.58 2.71
C ASP A 50 17.79 1.29 2.37
N ILE A 51 17.74 0.35 3.33
CA ILE A 51 17.02 -0.91 3.13
C ILE A 51 15.52 -0.69 3.30
N GLY A 52 14.69 -1.32 2.47
CA GLY A 52 13.25 -1.18 2.59
C GLY A 52 12.42 -2.17 1.80
N TYR A 53 11.12 -1.97 1.86
CA TYR A 53 10.12 -2.67 1.05
C TYR A 53 9.21 -1.63 0.39
N ARG A 54 8.89 -1.86 -0.88
CA ARG A 54 7.95 -1.02 -1.61
C ARG A 54 6.59 -1.70 -1.73
N LEU A 55 5.53 -0.91 -1.64
CA LEU A 55 4.17 -1.32 -1.94
C LEU A 55 3.95 -1.22 -3.45
N ILE A 56 3.63 -2.34 -4.07
CA ILE A 56 3.11 -2.40 -5.43
C ILE A 56 1.59 -2.56 -5.29
N PRO A 57 0.82 -1.48 -5.49
CA PRO A 57 -0.60 -1.51 -5.26
C PRO A 57 -1.31 -2.41 -6.27
N GLY A 58 -2.44 -2.97 -5.83
CA GLY A 58 -3.39 -3.62 -6.72
C GLY A 58 -4.25 -2.62 -7.48
N PRO A 59 -5.37 -3.08 -8.06
CA PRO A 59 -6.41 -2.19 -8.57
C PRO A 59 -6.81 -1.16 -7.50
N LEU A 60 -6.89 0.10 -7.91
CA LEU A 60 -7.24 1.21 -7.04
C LEU A 60 -8.75 1.46 -7.08
N ALA A 61 -9.35 1.69 -5.92
CA ALA A 61 -10.76 2.04 -5.79
C ALA A 61 -10.91 3.07 -4.67
N GLY A 62 -11.18 4.32 -5.06
CA GLY A 62 -11.51 5.39 -4.13
C GLY A 62 -12.98 5.36 -3.70
N PRO A 63 -13.36 6.11 -2.66
CA PRO A 63 -14.77 6.20 -2.25
C PRO A 63 -15.60 6.91 -3.31
N LEU A 64 -16.80 6.40 -3.57
CA LEU A 64 -17.82 7.04 -4.43
C LEU A 64 -18.87 7.82 -3.63
N LEU A 65 -18.94 7.59 -2.31
CA LEU A 65 -19.85 8.29 -1.42
C LEU A 65 -19.33 9.71 -1.13
N TRP A 66 -20.24 10.62 -0.84
CA TRP A 66 -19.88 11.94 -0.32
C TRP A 66 -19.26 11.82 1.07
N GLU A 67 -18.27 12.67 1.36
CA GLU A 67 -17.51 12.60 2.62
C GLU A 67 -18.39 12.86 3.86
N GLN A 68 -19.50 13.58 3.71
CA GLN A 68 -20.45 13.86 4.78
C GLN A 68 -21.51 12.78 4.97
N ASP A 69 -21.53 11.75 4.13
CA ASP A 69 -22.48 10.65 4.25
C ASP A 69 -22.19 9.80 5.49
N TYR A 70 -23.22 9.26 6.14
CA TYR A 70 -23.06 8.56 7.43
C TYR A 70 -22.16 7.33 7.29
N GLU A 71 -22.32 6.58 6.20
CA GLU A 71 -21.51 5.42 5.84
C GLU A 71 -20.06 5.82 5.58
N GLN A 72 -19.83 6.94 4.89
CA GLN A 72 -18.47 7.41 4.59
C GLN A 72 -17.77 7.96 5.85
N ILE A 73 -18.49 8.62 6.76
CA ILE A 73 -17.96 9.05 8.06
C ILE A 73 -17.53 7.83 8.90
N ARG A 74 -18.35 6.78 8.93
CA ARG A 74 -18.03 5.53 9.64
C ARG A 74 -16.91 4.76 8.95
N GLY A 75 -16.88 4.79 7.62
CA GLY A 75 -15.91 4.13 6.74
C GLY A 75 -14.71 5.00 6.35
N ALA A 76 -14.42 6.07 7.08
CA ALA A 76 -13.46 7.11 6.67
C ALA A 76 -12.02 6.61 6.45
N PHE A 77 -11.70 5.38 6.87
CA PHE A 77 -10.46 4.70 6.51
C PHE A 77 -10.28 4.52 4.99
N SER A 78 -11.36 4.57 4.20
CA SER A 78 -11.30 4.50 2.74
C SER A 78 -11.00 5.85 2.06
N ASN A 79 -10.93 6.97 2.80
CA ASN A 79 -10.70 8.30 2.22
C ASN A 79 -9.33 8.46 1.51
N TYR A 80 -8.38 7.58 1.84
CA TYR A 80 -7.04 7.49 1.27
C TYR A 80 -6.67 6.02 1.07
N ASP A 81 -5.87 5.74 0.04
CA ASP A 81 -5.40 4.38 -0.26
C ASP A 81 -4.35 3.93 0.75
N VAL A 82 -3.48 4.84 1.19
CA VAL A 82 -2.43 4.58 2.17
C VAL A 82 -2.50 5.59 3.31
N TRP A 83 -2.38 5.08 4.53
CA TRP A 83 -2.16 5.84 5.75
C TRP A 83 -0.90 5.33 6.44
N VAL A 84 -0.15 6.22 7.08
CA VAL A 84 0.94 5.82 7.99
C VAL A 84 0.73 6.50 9.35
N THR A 85 0.72 5.68 10.40
CA THR A 85 0.59 6.14 11.79
C THR A 85 1.80 5.69 12.60
N PRO A 86 2.20 6.40 13.66
CA PRO A 86 3.11 5.80 14.63
C PRO A 86 2.44 4.61 15.29
N TYR A 87 3.22 3.59 15.65
CA TYR A 87 2.69 2.43 16.35
C TYR A 87 2.00 2.83 17.67
N ASN A 88 0.79 2.31 17.88
CA ASN A 88 0.08 2.40 19.14
C ASN A 88 -0.67 1.09 19.39
N LYS A 89 -0.41 0.47 20.55
CA LYS A 89 -1.00 -0.82 20.94
C LYS A 89 -2.53 -0.84 20.92
N SER A 90 -3.18 0.30 21.16
CA SER A 90 -4.65 0.41 21.19
C SER A 90 -5.28 0.71 19.82
N GLU A 91 -4.50 1.20 18.85
CA GLU A 91 -4.99 1.57 17.51
C GLU A 91 -4.90 0.37 16.57
N LYS A 92 -5.91 -0.52 16.66
CA LYS A 92 -5.92 -1.82 15.97
C LYS A 92 -6.89 -1.91 14.81
N TRP A 93 -8.03 -1.24 14.92
CA TRP A 93 -9.17 -1.40 14.02
C TRP A 93 -9.46 -0.08 13.32
N ALA A 94 -9.22 0.02 12.01
CA ALA A 94 -9.27 1.30 11.29
C ALA A 94 -10.65 2.01 11.35
N ALA A 95 -11.72 1.26 11.59
CA ALA A 95 -13.09 1.77 11.77
C ALA A 95 -13.50 1.97 13.25
N GLY A 96 -12.58 1.71 14.20
CA GLY A 96 -12.83 1.73 15.64
C GLY A 96 -13.12 0.35 16.23
N ALA A 97 -13.02 0.24 17.57
CA ALA A 97 -13.20 -1.03 18.27
C ALA A 97 -14.65 -1.55 18.30
N TYR A 98 -15.63 -0.65 18.26
CA TYR A 98 -17.06 -0.97 18.27
C TYR A 98 -17.72 -0.33 17.04
N ILE A 99 -18.03 -1.14 16.03
CA ILE A 99 -18.48 -0.66 14.70
C ILE A 99 -20.00 -0.68 14.50
N ASP A 100 -20.71 -1.55 15.22
CA ASP A 100 -22.17 -1.61 15.13
C ASP A 100 -22.77 -0.31 15.65
N ARG A 101 -23.58 0.34 14.81
CA ARG A 101 -24.16 1.67 15.07
C ARG A 101 -23.14 2.75 15.48
N ALA A 102 -21.87 2.58 15.12
CA ALA A 102 -20.83 3.58 15.37
C ALA A 102 -21.13 4.90 14.66
N ARG A 103 -20.68 6.00 15.24
CA ARG A 103 -20.82 7.35 14.67
C ARG A 103 -19.59 7.85 13.90
N GLY A 104 -18.53 7.03 13.83
CA GLY A 104 -17.26 7.40 13.18
C GLY A 104 -16.29 8.20 14.06
N ASP A 105 -16.47 8.16 15.39
CA ASP A 105 -15.69 8.96 16.35
C ASP A 105 -14.33 8.33 16.74
N ASP A 106 -14.09 7.06 16.38
CA ASP A 106 -12.87 6.30 16.72
C ASP A 106 -12.22 5.66 15.48
N THR A 107 -12.29 6.33 14.33
CA THR A 107 -11.67 5.84 13.08
C THR A 107 -10.21 6.28 12.95
N ILE A 108 -9.46 5.66 12.03
CA ILE A 108 -8.11 6.11 11.67
C ILE A 108 -8.07 7.58 11.23
N ALA A 109 -9.15 8.06 10.59
CA ALA A 109 -9.29 9.46 10.23
C ALA A 109 -9.29 10.36 11.48
N LYS A 110 -9.93 9.94 12.58
CA LYS A 110 -9.90 10.64 13.87
C LYS A 110 -8.54 10.53 14.56
N TRP A 111 -7.93 9.34 14.55
CA TRP A 111 -6.62 9.12 15.16
C TRP A 111 -5.53 10.02 14.57
N THR A 112 -5.55 10.18 13.25
CA THR A 112 -4.54 10.95 12.49
C THR A 112 -4.75 12.46 12.56
N LEU A 113 -5.85 12.95 13.17
CA LEU A 113 -6.00 14.38 13.49
C LEU A 113 -4.95 14.86 14.50
N ARG A 114 -4.35 13.94 15.28
CA ARG A 114 -3.24 14.24 16.19
C ARG A 114 -1.95 14.59 15.46
N ASN A 115 -1.87 14.32 14.16
CA ASN A 115 -0.76 14.64 13.27
C ASN A 115 0.63 14.32 13.85
N ARG A 116 0.78 13.10 14.37
CA ARG A 116 1.97 12.69 15.12
C ARG A 116 3.17 12.54 14.18
N LYS A 117 4.38 12.69 14.72
CA LYS A 117 5.63 12.42 13.98
C LYS A 117 5.78 10.92 13.68
N ILE A 118 6.17 10.60 12.46
CA ILE A 118 6.38 9.22 11.96
C ILE A 118 7.81 8.95 11.45
N GLU A 119 8.60 10.00 11.18
CA GLU A 119 9.98 9.87 10.70
C GLU A 119 10.88 9.17 11.75
N ASN A 120 11.60 8.13 11.30
CA ASN A 120 12.54 7.32 12.10
C ASN A 120 11.92 6.79 13.42
N LYS A 121 10.72 6.23 13.33
CA LYS A 121 10.00 5.62 14.46
C LYS A 121 9.43 4.25 14.11
N ASP A 122 8.91 3.58 15.12
CA ASP A 122 8.01 2.45 14.93
C ASP A 122 6.69 2.98 14.34
N ILE A 123 6.33 2.46 13.15
CA ILE A 123 5.23 2.94 12.32
C ILE A 123 4.39 1.77 11.83
N VAL A 124 3.14 2.05 11.51
CA VAL A 124 2.18 1.11 10.93
C VAL A 124 1.66 1.71 9.63
N VAL A 125 1.71 0.91 8.56
CA VAL A 125 1.11 1.25 7.27
C VAL A 125 -0.25 0.59 7.17
N TRP A 126 -1.26 1.37 6.78
CA TRP A 126 -2.62 0.90 6.53
C TRP A 126 -2.89 1.08 5.05
N TYR A 127 -3.14 -0.02 4.34
CA TYR A 127 -3.43 -0.02 2.91
C TYR A 127 -4.86 -0.47 2.68
N THR A 128 -5.63 0.36 1.97
CA THR A 128 -7.00 0.06 1.56
C THR A 128 -6.98 -0.53 0.16
N LEU A 129 -7.48 -1.77 0.03
CA LEU A 129 -7.71 -2.43 -1.26
C LEU A 129 -9.22 -2.62 -1.44
N GLY A 130 -9.74 -2.26 -2.61
CA GLY A 130 -11.15 -2.36 -2.94
C GLY A 130 -11.40 -2.45 -4.44
N PHE A 131 -12.68 -2.56 -4.81
CA PHE A 131 -13.14 -2.53 -6.20
C PHE A 131 -14.58 -2.00 -6.26
N HIS A 132 -14.99 -1.52 -7.44
CA HIS A 132 -16.39 -1.17 -7.70
C HIS A 132 -17.05 -2.33 -8.45
N HIS A 133 -18.04 -2.96 -7.83
CA HIS A 133 -18.77 -4.07 -8.45
C HIS A 133 -19.99 -3.53 -9.20
N ALA A 134 -19.95 -3.56 -10.53
CA ALA A 134 -21.12 -3.44 -11.38
C ALA A 134 -21.52 -4.86 -11.81
N PRO A 135 -22.56 -5.49 -11.21
CA PRO A 135 -22.87 -6.88 -11.45
C PRO A 135 -23.18 -7.21 -12.91
N GLN A 136 -22.76 -8.39 -13.35
CA GLN A 136 -22.98 -8.89 -14.71
C GLN A 136 -23.87 -10.14 -14.71
N GLN A 137 -24.35 -10.57 -15.89
CA GLN A 137 -25.24 -11.73 -15.98
C GLN A 137 -24.55 -13.01 -15.53
N GLU A 138 -23.24 -13.10 -15.79
CA GLU A 138 -22.34 -14.17 -15.40
C GLU A 138 -22.19 -14.31 -13.88
N ASP A 139 -22.55 -13.28 -13.09
CA ASP A 139 -22.49 -13.33 -11.62
C ASP A 139 -23.66 -14.12 -11.01
N PHE A 140 -24.69 -14.45 -11.80
CA PHE A 140 -25.91 -15.13 -11.35
C PHE A 140 -26.00 -16.57 -11.91
N PRO A 141 -26.44 -17.56 -11.10
CA PRO A 141 -26.87 -17.49 -9.70
C PRO A 141 -25.71 -17.55 -8.70
N ILE A 142 -24.49 -17.74 -9.19
CA ILE A 142 -23.28 -17.80 -8.40
C ILE A 142 -22.14 -17.09 -9.13
N MET A 143 -21.51 -16.15 -8.46
CA MET A 143 -20.43 -15.35 -9.03
C MET A 143 -19.12 -16.16 -9.10
N PRO A 144 -18.46 -16.25 -10.28
CA PRO A 144 -17.10 -16.77 -10.37
C PRO A 144 -16.13 -15.93 -9.53
N THR A 145 -15.00 -16.53 -9.13
CA THR A 145 -14.02 -15.82 -8.30
C THR A 145 -13.41 -14.61 -9.03
N LEU A 146 -13.57 -13.42 -8.44
CA LEU A 146 -12.82 -12.22 -8.78
C LEU A 146 -11.62 -12.09 -7.83
N SER A 147 -10.42 -11.84 -8.37
CA SER A 147 -9.19 -11.74 -7.57
C SER A 147 -8.60 -10.34 -7.62
N GLY A 148 -8.19 -9.84 -6.46
CA GLY A 148 -7.39 -8.63 -6.28
C GLY A 148 -6.18 -8.94 -5.41
N SER A 149 -5.05 -8.29 -5.67
CA SER A 149 -3.80 -8.53 -4.93
C SER A 149 -2.93 -7.29 -4.93
N PHE A 150 -2.01 -7.23 -3.97
CA PHE A 150 -0.93 -6.25 -3.90
C PHE A 150 0.36 -6.99 -3.53
N GLU A 151 1.51 -6.37 -3.75
CA GLU A 151 2.80 -6.97 -3.41
C GLU A 151 3.63 -6.04 -2.55
N LEU A 152 4.23 -6.59 -1.49
CA LEU A 152 5.32 -5.95 -0.78
C LEU A 152 6.64 -6.50 -1.32
N ARG A 153 7.32 -5.71 -2.15
CA ARG A 153 8.55 -6.13 -2.81
C ARG A 153 9.76 -5.55 -2.09
N PRO A 154 10.81 -6.35 -1.81
CA PRO A 154 12.06 -5.81 -1.28
C PRO A 154 12.61 -4.73 -2.22
N SER A 155 12.94 -3.56 -1.68
CA SER A 155 13.54 -2.44 -2.40
C SER A 155 14.83 -2.06 -1.70
N ASN A 156 15.97 -2.35 -2.34
CA ASN A 156 17.30 -2.21 -1.73
C ASN A 156 17.47 -2.97 -0.39
N PHE A 157 16.61 -3.95 -0.08
CA PHE A 157 16.71 -4.70 1.18
C PHE A 157 17.93 -5.61 1.24
N PHE A 158 18.29 -6.19 0.09
CA PHE A 158 19.43 -7.09 -0.05
C PHE A 158 20.52 -6.40 -0.88
N ASP A 159 21.79 -6.74 -0.61
CA ASP A 159 22.94 -6.24 -1.41
C ASP A 159 22.88 -6.65 -2.90
N ARG A 160 22.14 -7.72 -3.22
CA ARG A 160 21.96 -8.27 -4.56
C ARG A 160 20.75 -9.21 -4.59
N ASN A 161 20.42 -9.75 -5.76
CA ASN A 161 19.31 -10.70 -5.94
C ASN A 161 19.33 -11.83 -4.88
N PRO A 162 18.31 -11.94 -4.01
CA PRO A 162 18.29 -12.90 -2.90
C PRO A 162 18.14 -14.36 -3.36
N VAL A 163 17.62 -14.60 -4.57
CA VAL A 163 17.41 -15.95 -5.11
C VAL A 163 18.49 -16.38 -6.10
N LEU A 164 19.60 -15.65 -6.21
CA LEU A 164 20.70 -15.95 -7.15
C LEU A 164 21.29 -17.36 -6.99
N LYS A 165 21.21 -17.94 -5.78
CA LYS A 165 21.73 -19.29 -5.48
C LYS A 165 20.65 -20.36 -5.39
N VAL A 166 19.40 -20.03 -5.69
CA VAL A 166 18.30 -21.00 -5.66
C VAL A 166 18.43 -21.90 -6.88
N LYS A 167 18.41 -23.22 -6.63
CA LYS A 167 18.34 -24.23 -7.69
C LYS A 167 16.86 -24.52 -7.98
N THR A 168 16.54 -24.74 -9.25
CA THR A 168 15.20 -25.20 -9.64
C THR A 168 14.95 -26.60 -9.10
N LEU A 169 13.70 -26.90 -8.77
CA LEU A 169 13.30 -28.26 -8.45
C LEU A 169 13.47 -29.14 -9.69
N GLU A 170 14.02 -30.33 -9.51
CA GLU A 170 14.10 -31.33 -10.58
C GLU A 170 12.71 -31.92 -10.84
N SER A 171 12.39 -32.16 -12.11
CA SER A 171 11.13 -32.81 -12.46
C SER A 171 11.19 -34.30 -12.09
N VAL A 172 10.27 -34.73 -11.24
CA VAL A 172 10.11 -36.14 -10.91
C VAL A 172 9.08 -36.73 -11.87
N LYS A 173 9.46 -37.79 -12.59
CA LYS A 173 8.50 -38.55 -13.41
C LYS A 173 7.48 -39.20 -12.50
N TRP A 174 6.20 -38.98 -12.78
CA TRP A 174 5.12 -39.70 -12.11
C TRP A 174 5.28 -41.20 -12.34
N ALA A 175 5.10 -42.02 -11.29
CA ALA A 175 5.18 -43.46 -11.41
C ALA A 175 4.09 -43.96 -12.38
N ASN A 176 4.48 -44.59 -13.48
CA ASN A 176 3.52 -45.15 -14.43
C ASN A 176 3.06 -46.53 -13.92
N CYS A 177 1.93 -46.56 -13.20
CA CYS A 177 1.27 -47.79 -12.79
C CYS A 177 0.37 -48.34 -13.91
N SER A 178 0.89 -48.48 -15.13
CA SER A 178 0.21 -49.28 -16.15
C SER A 178 0.49 -50.75 -15.87
N ALA A 179 -0.57 -51.53 -15.61
CA ALA A 179 -0.54 -52.98 -15.44
C ALA A 179 -0.26 -53.71 -16.75
#